data_AF-A0A5M6CDH1-F1
#
_entry.id   AF-A0A5M6CDH1-F1
#
_cell.length_a   1.000
_cell.length_b   1.000
_cell.length_c   1.000
_cell.angle_alpha   90.00
_cell.angle_beta   90.00
_cell.angle_gamma   90.00
#
_symmetry.space_group_name_H-M   'P 1'
#
loop_
_entity.id
_entity.type
_entity.pdbx_description
1 polymer ?
#
loop_
_entity_poly.entity_id
_entity_poly.type
_entity_poly.pdbx_seq_one_letter_code
_entity_poly.pdbx_strand_id
1 'polypeptide(L)'
;MGAFDNLRGDQISSGFWGEHTSTIDWCELNYVHTPYIAETINTLTNLPSILLGLYGAYTTFSNGLPGRYSLCYLGLTLIGIGSFGFHASLRWEWQLMDELPMIYVVSLAAYFVLDTQPGWEPRFGVWGPLIMLAWDVFVTVSYVYLPNPVYHQVAFGIIIISTTIRTAYLIYHFPRSSPLRGMMGRTMGWGVATFIVGFAIWNVDNIFCIQLRKIREIVGFWGFLVEGHAYWHLMTCYGSYLIFTASILLHLSIKDESNNYIYDERAFFPFVTKVTNAPISNGKANGHVNGHANGHTNGHATDLANGTLNGHANGLSNGHANGQVNGHANGSANGHANGHANGTPNGKANGYDNGHANGTPNGKINGNGITSGVTPERRLHPRRSKKLDQ
;
A
#
# COMPACT_ATOMS: atom_id res chain seq x y z
N MET A 1 26.30 12.02 -34.82
CA MET A 1 26.21 13.03 -33.76
C MET A 1 24.81 12.97 -33.19
N GLY A 2 24.65 12.36 -32.02
CA GLY A 2 23.40 12.31 -31.27
C GLY A 2 22.99 13.69 -30.80
N ALA A 3 21.72 13.83 -30.39
CA ALA A 3 21.11 15.11 -30.02
C ALA A 3 21.77 15.80 -28.80
N PHE A 4 22.69 15.13 -28.10
CA PHE A 4 23.32 15.61 -26.87
C PHE A 4 24.85 15.49 -26.83
N ASP A 5 25.50 15.08 -27.92
CA ASP A 5 26.95 14.78 -27.95
C ASP A 5 27.83 15.96 -27.51
N ASN A 6 27.38 17.19 -27.79
CA ASN A 6 28.14 18.41 -27.45
C ASN A 6 28.22 18.68 -25.94
N LEU A 7 27.36 18.05 -25.11
CA LEU A 7 27.32 18.28 -23.66
C LEU A 7 28.13 17.26 -22.86
N ARG A 8 28.58 16.17 -23.49
CA ARG A 8 29.11 14.97 -22.80
C ARG A 8 30.34 14.36 -23.48
N GLY A 9 30.87 15.03 -24.51
CA GLY A 9 32.08 14.57 -25.22
C GLY A 9 33.37 14.62 -24.39
N ASP A 10 33.31 15.05 -23.13
CA ASP A 10 34.41 15.06 -22.16
C ASP A 10 34.54 13.75 -21.37
N GLN A 11 33.60 12.83 -21.51
CA GLN A 11 33.58 11.57 -20.76
C GLN A 11 34.51 10.50 -21.33
N ILE A 12 34.87 9.54 -20.47
CA ILE A 12 35.58 8.34 -20.86
C ILE A 12 34.69 7.54 -21.84
N SER A 13 35.24 7.19 -23.01
CA SER A 13 34.53 6.51 -24.10
C SER A 13 34.72 4.99 -24.16
N SER A 14 35.44 4.41 -23.19
CA SER A 14 35.66 2.95 -23.11
C SER A 14 35.96 2.46 -21.70
N GLY A 15 35.67 1.19 -21.43
CA GLY A 15 35.93 0.57 -20.13
C GLY A 15 35.86 -0.95 -20.17
N PHE A 16 35.42 -1.58 -19.09
CA PHE A 16 35.40 -3.05 -18.95
C PHE A 16 34.65 -3.77 -20.09
N TRP A 17 33.55 -3.18 -20.59
CA TRP A 17 32.74 -3.75 -21.67
C TRP A 17 33.23 -3.39 -23.09
N GLY A 18 34.40 -2.75 -23.20
CA GLY A 18 34.98 -2.27 -24.45
C GLY A 18 34.61 -0.81 -24.76
N GLU A 19 34.72 -0.44 -26.04
CA GLU A 19 34.35 0.88 -26.53
C GLU A 19 32.84 1.11 -26.44
N HIS A 20 32.47 2.34 -26.07
CA HIS A 20 31.09 2.83 -26.10
C HIS A 20 30.64 2.97 -27.55
N THR A 21 29.48 2.40 -27.86
CA THR A 21 28.93 2.34 -29.23
C THR A 21 27.52 2.88 -29.30
N SER A 22 26.91 3.20 -28.17
CA SER A 22 25.60 3.84 -28.10
C SER A 22 25.61 5.20 -28.80
N THR A 23 24.44 5.63 -29.25
CA THR A 23 24.26 6.97 -29.82
C THR A 23 24.09 8.04 -28.77
N ILE A 24 23.92 7.63 -27.50
CA ILE A 24 23.69 8.50 -26.35
C ILE A 24 24.50 8.02 -25.14
N ASP A 25 24.92 9.01 -24.36
CA ASP A 25 25.55 8.91 -23.04
C ASP A 25 24.80 9.91 -22.14
N TRP A 26 24.59 9.61 -20.85
CA TRP A 26 23.80 10.45 -19.95
C TRP A 26 24.66 11.30 -19.01
N CYS A 27 24.01 12.00 -18.08
CA CYS A 27 24.71 12.99 -17.27
C CYS A 27 25.55 12.37 -16.14
N GLU A 28 25.27 11.14 -15.73
CA GLU A 28 26.13 10.43 -14.77
C GLU A 28 27.55 10.31 -15.35
N LEU A 29 28.56 10.35 -14.51
CA LEU A 29 29.96 10.24 -14.97
C LEU A 29 30.36 8.77 -15.12
N ASN A 30 30.91 8.42 -16.29
CA ASN A 30 31.30 7.07 -16.62
C ASN A 30 32.39 6.50 -15.68
N TYR A 31 32.15 5.29 -15.16
CA TYR A 31 33.04 4.47 -14.34
C TYR A 31 33.53 5.11 -13.03
N VAL A 32 32.83 6.12 -12.51
CA VAL A 32 33.26 6.84 -11.29
C VAL A 32 33.16 5.97 -10.03
N HIS A 33 32.18 5.08 -9.95
CA HIS A 33 31.96 4.23 -8.78
C HIS A 33 32.68 2.88 -8.87
N THR A 34 32.84 2.34 -10.08
CA THR A 34 33.46 1.03 -10.31
C THR A 34 33.91 0.90 -11.78
N PRO A 35 35.00 0.19 -12.07
CA PRO A 35 35.44 -0.04 -13.45
C PRO A 35 34.50 -0.96 -14.25
N TYR A 36 33.57 -1.66 -13.61
CA TYR A 36 32.72 -2.67 -14.24
C TYR A 36 31.38 -2.15 -14.77
N ILE A 37 30.93 -0.98 -14.30
CA ILE A 37 29.61 -0.41 -14.60
C ILE A 37 29.82 1.06 -15.00
N ALA A 38 29.42 1.42 -16.22
CA ALA A 38 29.63 2.77 -16.75
C ALA A 38 28.85 3.80 -15.91
N GLU A 39 27.53 3.70 -15.84
CA GLU A 39 26.70 4.63 -15.07
C GLU A 39 26.04 3.87 -13.91
N THR A 40 26.67 3.87 -12.74
CA THR A 40 26.32 2.96 -11.64
C THR A 40 24.97 3.27 -11.03
N ILE A 41 24.64 4.54 -10.81
CA ILE A 41 23.36 4.92 -10.20
C ILE A 41 22.22 4.70 -11.19
N ASN A 42 22.39 5.08 -12.46
CA ASN A 42 21.45 4.80 -13.55
C ASN A 42 21.25 3.28 -13.74
N THR A 43 22.31 2.48 -13.64
CA THR A 43 22.22 1.01 -13.71
C THR A 43 21.41 0.44 -12.55
N LEU A 44 21.77 0.76 -11.31
CA LEU A 44 21.17 0.14 -10.12
C LEU A 44 19.72 0.56 -9.88
N THR A 45 19.34 1.77 -10.30
CA THR A 45 17.94 2.23 -10.22
C THR A 45 16.97 1.47 -11.12
N ASN A 46 17.47 0.60 -12.00
CA ASN A 46 16.64 -0.31 -12.78
C ASN A 46 16.27 -1.62 -12.04
N LEU A 47 16.95 -1.98 -10.95
CA LEU A 47 16.61 -3.17 -10.17
C LEU A 47 15.20 -3.11 -9.57
N PRO A 48 14.74 -1.98 -8.96
CA PRO A 48 13.34 -1.83 -8.56
C PRO A 48 12.37 -2.03 -9.73
N SER A 49 12.70 -1.55 -10.93
CA SER A 49 11.86 -1.70 -12.12
C SER A 49 11.67 -3.16 -12.52
N ILE A 50 12.77 -3.92 -12.52
CA ILE A 50 12.78 -5.36 -12.79
C ILE A 50 11.89 -6.09 -11.79
N LEU A 51 12.09 -5.84 -10.50
CA LEU A 51 11.36 -6.49 -9.41
C LEU A 51 9.87 -6.13 -9.41
N LEU A 52 9.53 -4.87 -9.67
CA LEU A 52 8.15 -4.40 -9.71
C LEU A 52 7.38 -5.01 -10.90
N GLY A 53 8.02 -5.13 -12.07
CA GLY A 53 7.45 -5.84 -13.20
C GLY A 53 7.23 -7.34 -12.90
N LEU A 54 8.18 -8.01 -12.26
CA LEU A 54 8.03 -9.41 -11.87
C LEU A 54 6.90 -9.59 -10.84
N TYR A 55 6.80 -8.67 -9.88
CA TYR A 55 5.72 -8.62 -8.90
C TYR A 55 4.34 -8.46 -9.57
N GLY A 56 4.21 -7.51 -10.51
CA GLY A 56 2.96 -7.30 -11.25
C GLY A 56 2.55 -8.52 -12.08
N ALA A 57 3.51 -9.18 -12.73
CA ALA A 57 3.27 -10.41 -13.46
C ALA A 57 2.84 -11.55 -12.52
N TYR A 58 3.58 -11.77 -11.43
CA TYR A 58 3.28 -12.80 -10.44
C TYR A 58 1.89 -12.61 -9.82
N THR A 59 1.55 -11.38 -9.40
CA THR A 59 0.24 -11.07 -8.81
C THR A 59 -0.89 -11.28 -9.81
N THR A 60 -0.70 -10.92 -11.09
CA THR A 60 -1.68 -11.18 -12.15
C THR A 60 -2.01 -12.67 -12.27
N PHE A 61 -0.98 -13.53 -12.35
CA PHE A 61 -1.18 -14.98 -12.45
C PHE A 61 -1.77 -15.59 -11.17
N SER A 62 -1.20 -15.27 -10.01
CA SER A 62 -1.59 -15.86 -8.72
C SER A 62 -3.00 -15.47 -8.28
N ASN A 63 -3.51 -14.32 -8.76
CA ASN A 63 -4.86 -13.84 -8.44
C ASN A 63 -5.93 -14.19 -9.49
N GLY A 64 -5.65 -15.15 -10.38
CA GLY A 64 -6.66 -15.73 -11.28
C GLY A 64 -7.08 -14.81 -12.44
N LEU A 65 -6.24 -13.83 -12.80
CA LEU A 65 -6.46 -13.00 -13.98
C LEU A 65 -5.95 -13.71 -15.24
N PRO A 66 -6.49 -13.39 -16.43
CA PRO A 66 -5.95 -13.90 -17.69
C PRO A 66 -4.47 -13.56 -17.86
N GLY A 67 -3.65 -14.57 -18.12
CA GLY A 67 -2.19 -14.43 -18.17
C GLY A 67 -1.64 -13.43 -19.19
N ARG A 68 -2.43 -13.04 -20.19
CA ARG A 68 -2.05 -12.00 -21.17
C ARG A 68 -1.75 -10.65 -20.52
N TYR A 69 -2.37 -10.34 -19.38
CA TYR A 69 -2.12 -9.07 -18.66
C TYR A 69 -0.74 -9.04 -18.01
N SER A 70 -0.17 -10.22 -17.69
CA SER A 70 1.18 -10.32 -17.16
C SER A 70 2.22 -9.83 -18.17
N LEU A 71 1.92 -9.84 -19.47
CA LEU A 71 2.83 -9.37 -20.52
C LEU A 71 3.14 -7.88 -20.41
N CYS A 72 2.22 -7.04 -19.92
CA CYS A 72 2.51 -5.63 -19.68
C CYS A 72 3.57 -5.47 -18.58
N TYR A 73 3.46 -6.24 -17.50
CA TYR A 73 4.40 -6.19 -16.39
C TYR A 73 5.74 -6.86 -16.69
N LEU A 74 5.73 -8.00 -17.40
CA LEU A 74 6.96 -8.61 -17.94
C LEU A 74 7.64 -7.68 -18.94
N GLY A 75 6.86 -6.88 -19.66
CA GLY A 75 7.34 -5.76 -20.46
C GLY A 75 8.13 -4.73 -19.65
N LEU A 76 7.62 -4.29 -18.49
CA LEU A 76 8.37 -3.42 -17.58
C LEU A 76 9.66 -4.08 -17.08
N THR A 77 9.61 -5.38 -16.77
CA THR A 77 10.81 -6.14 -16.42
C THR A 77 11.83 -6.12 -17.57
N LEU A 78 11.38 -6.28 -18.81
CA LEU A 78 12.23 -6.27 -19.99
C LEU A 78 12.90 -4.92 -20.22
N ILE A 79 12.15 -3.82 -20.08
CA ILE A 79 12.67 -2.45 -20.11
C ILE A 79 13.74 -2.28 -19.04
N GLY A 80 13.46 -2.70 -17.80
CA GLY A 80 14.43 -2.61 -16.70
C GLY A 80 15.72 -3.43 -16.94
N ILE A 81 15.61 -4.63 -17.52
CA ILE A 81 16.78 -5.45 -17.89
C ILE A 81 17.59 -4.77 -19.00
N GLY A 82 16.92 -4.27 -20.03
CA GLY A 82 17.54 -3.54 -21.12
C GLY A 82 18.28 -2.30 -20.63
N SER A 83 17.59 -1.45 -19.88
CA SER A 83 18.13 -0.24 -19.27
C SER A 83 19.32 -0.56 -18.34
N PHE A 84 19.22 -1.60 -17.51
CA PHE A 84 20.34 -2.04 -16.68
C PHE A 84 21.58 -2.38 -17.53
N GLY A 85 21.42 -3.21 -18.57
CA GLY A 85 22.53 -3.58 -19.45
C GLY A 85 23.08 -2.41 -20.25
N PHE A 86 22.21 -1.47 -20.64
CA PHE A 86 22.58 -0.26 -21.35
C PHE A 86 23.44 0.64 -20.49
N HIS A 87 22.96 1.06 -19.32
CA HIS A 87 23.73 1.93 -18.42
C HIS A 87 24.98 1.26 -17.86
N ALA A 88 25.01 -0.07 -17.78
CA ALA A 88 26.22 -0.77 -17.36
C ALA A 88 27.33 -0.74 -18.40
N SER A 89 27.00 -0.63 -19.69
CA SER A 89 27.92 -0.91 -20.79
C SER A 89 28.06 0.19 -21.85
N LEU A 90 27.06 1.06 -22.01
CA LEU A 90 26.92 2.07 -23.07
C LEU A 90 27.15 1.50 -24.48
N ARG A 91 26.57 0.32 -24.74
CA ARG A 91 26.65 -0.36 -26.03
C ARG A 91 25.35 -0.29 -26.81
N TRP A 92 25.49 -0.22 -28.14
CA TRP A 92 24.38 -0.10 -29.07
C TRP A 92 23.34 -1.22 -28.93
N GLU A 93 23.79 -2.46 -28.77
CA GLU A 93 22.90 -3.62 -28.65
C GLU A 93 22.02 -3.53 -27.39
N TRP A 94 22.60 -3.02 -26.30
CA TRP A 94 21.86 -2.79 -25.07
C TRP A 94 20.98 -1.55 -25.13
N GLN A 95 21.38 -0.52 -25.89
CA GLN A 95 20.52 0.64 -26.16
C GLN A 95 19.25 0.20 -26.89
N LEU A 96 19.37 -0.69 -27.88
CA LEU A 96 18.21 -1.27 -28.54
C LEU A 96 17.34 -2.06 -27.55
N MET A 97 17.95 -2.79 -26.61
CA MET A 97 17.24 -3.54 -25.58
C MET A 97 16.58 -2.65 -24.51
N ASP A 98 17.08 -1.44 -24.29
CA ASP A 98 16.47 -0.44 -23.42
C ASP A 98 15.28 0.25 -24.10
N GLU A 99 15.52 0.80 -25.29
CA GLU A 99 14.56 1.66 -25.97
C GLU A 99 13.45 0.88 -26.67
N LEU A 100 13.74 -0.21 -27.38
CA LEU A 100 12.71 -0.89 -28.19
C LEU A 100 11.61 -1.56 -27.36
N PRO A 101 11.89 -2.25 -26.23
CA PRO A 101 10.84 -2.77 -25.36
C PRO A 101 9.86 -1.72 -24.88
N MET A 102 10.28 -0.45 -24.73
CA MET A 102 9.35 0.62 -24.39
C MET A 102 8.23 0.73 -25.41
N ILE A 103 8.54 0.63 -26.72
CA ILE A 103 7.55 0.65 -27.82
C ILE A 103 6.64 -0.57 -27.76
N TYR A 104 7.20 -1.77 -27.60
CA TYR A 104 6.43 -3.01 -27.65
C TYR A 104 5.38 -3.07 -26.54
N VAL A 105 5.73 -2.61 -25.35
CA VAL A 105 4.85 -2.66 -24.18
C VAL A 105 3.72 -1.64 -24.30
N VAL A 106 3.99 -0.43 -24.78
CA VAL A 106 2.93 0.56 -25.02
C VAL A 106 2.05 0.19 -26.22
N SER A 107 2.57 -0.52 -27.23
CA SER A 107 1.78 -1.13 -28.30
C SER A 107 0.80 -2.17 -27.76
N LEU A 108 1.26 -3.04 -26.84
CA LEU A 108 0.39 -4.00 -26.17
C LEU A 108 -0.69 -3.30 -25.32
N ALA A 109 -0.32 -2.26 -24.57
CA ALA A 109 -1.28 -1.48 -23.78
C ALA A 109 -2.30 -0.77 -24.69
N ALA A 110 -1.87 -0.21 -25.83
CA ALA A 110 -2.72 0.40 -26.84
C ALA A 110 -3.75 -0.61 -27.38
N TYR A 111 -3.30 -1.83 -27.66
CA TYR A 111 -4.19 -2.91 -28.10
C TYR A 111 -5.29 -3.23 -27.09
N PHE A 112 -4.97 -3.33 -25.79
CA PHE A 112 -5.98 -3.60 -24.77
C PHE A 112 -7.05 -2.52 -24.67
N VAL A 113 -6.68 -1.24 -24.78
CA VAL A 113 -7.65 -0.13 -24.71
C VAL A 113 -8.49 0.05 -25.98
N LEU A 114 -8.10 -0.61 -27.07
CA LEU A 114 -8.87 -0.70 -28.31
C LEU A 114 -9.81 -1.93 -28.32
N ASP A 115 -9.41 -3.02 -27.66
CA ASP A 115 -10.21 -4.26 -27.51
C ASP A 115 -11.35 -4.11 -26.48
N THR A 116 -12.37 -3.35 -26.83
CA THR A 116 -13.50 -3.05 -25.93
C THR A 116 -14.72 -3.96 -26.12
N GLN A 117 -14.60 -5.07 -26.85
CA GLN A 117 -15.71 -6.01 -27.04
C GLN A 117 -15.90 -6.85 -25.77
N PRO A 118 -17.09 -6.90 -25.15
CA PRO A 118 -17.35 -7.79 -24.01
C PRO A 118 -17.08 -9.26 -24.33
N GLY A 119 -16.70 -10.04 -23.31
CA GLY A 119 -16.23 -11.41 -23.47
C GLY A 119 -14.75 -11.50 -23.83
N TRP A 120 -14.21 -12.72 -23.87
CA TRP A 120 -12.77 -12.95 -24.05
C TRP A 120 -12.31 -13.00 -25.50
N GLU A 121 -13.24 -13.00 -26.45
CA GLU A 121 -12.94 -12.90 -27.86
C GLU A 121 -12.34 -11.52 -28.20
N PRO A 122 -11.21 -11.47 -28.93
CA PRO A 122 -10.63 -10.21 -29.37
C PRO A 122 -11.52 -9.47 -30.37
N ARG A 123 -11.76 -8.17 -30.15
CA ARG A 123 -12.55 -7.30 -31.06
C ARG A 123 -12.11 -7.36 -32.52
N PHE A 124 -10.80 -7.48 -32.74
CA PHE A 124 -10.18 -7.48 -34.08
C PHE A 124 -9.66 -8.87 -34.48
N GLY A 125 -10.04 -9.93 -33.77
CA GLY A 125 -9.51 -11.28 -33.97
C GLY A 125 -7.99 -11.29 -34.02
N VAL A 126 -7.43 -12.02 -34.98
CA VAL A 126 -5.97 -12.12 -35.22
C VAL A 126 -5.36 -10.83 -35.78
N TRP A 127 -6.15 -9.97 -36.43
CA TRP A 127 -5.65 -8.76 -37.07
C TRP A 127 -5.17 -7.71 -36.07
N GLY A 128 -5.78 -7.63 -34.89
CA GLY A 128 -5.36 -6.69 -33.84
C GLY A 128 -3.89 -6.88 -33.45
N PRO A 129 -3.50 -8.06 -32.95
CA PRO A 129 -2.10 -8.37 -32.64
C PRO A 129 -1.16 -8.26 -33.85
N LEU A 130 -1.59 -8.67 -35.05
CA LEU A 130 -0.75 -8.57 -36.26
C LEU A 130 -0.45 -7.13 -36.66
N ILE A 131 -1.41 -6.21 -36.52
CA ILE A 131 -1.20 -4.78 -36.81
C ILE A 131 -0.23 -4.18 -35.79
N MET A 132 -0.35 -4.51 -34.51
CA MET A 132 0.60 -4.05 -33.48
C MET A 132 2.00 -4.60 -33.74
N LEU A 133 2.12 -5.88 -34.10
CA LEU A 133 3.40 -6.49 -34.45
C LEU A 133 4.01 -5.83 -35.69
N ALA A 134 3.21 -5.54 -36.72
CA ALA A 134 3.69 -4.85 -37.91
C ALA A 134 4.20 -3.43 -37.59
N TRP A 135 3.51 -2.72 -36.69
CA TRP A 135 3.97 -1.43 -36.16
C TRP A 135 5.30 -1.55 -35.41
N ASP A 136 5.41 -2.52 -34.49
CA ASP A 136 6.63 -2.75 -33.71
C ASP A 136 7.82 -3.12 -34.60
N VAL A 137 7.61 -3.98 -35.62
CA VAL A 137 8.62 -4.33 -36.62
C VAL A 137 9.02 -3.10 -37.44
N PHE A 138 8.05 -2.29 -37.87
CA PHE A 138 8.34 -1.06 -38.62
C PHE A 138 9.23 -0.11 -37.82
N VAL A 139 8.85 0.20 -36.57
CA VAL A 139 9.63 1.08 -35.68
C VAL A 139 11.01 0.50 -35.37
N THR A 140 11.09 -0.81 -35.16
CA THR A 140 12.37 -1.48 -34.89
C THR A 140 13.31 -1.38 -36.08
N VAL A 141 12.85 -1.77 -37.26
CA VAL A 141 13.65 -1.76 -38.48
C VAL A 141 14.06 -0.32 -38.81
N SER A 142 13.12 0.62 -38.80
CA SER A 142 13.43 2.03 -39.09
C SER A 142 14.44 2.59 -38.09
N TYR A 143 14.33 2.27 -36.80
CA TYR A 143 15.25 2.79 -35.77
C TYR A 143 16.66 2.23 -35.89
N VAL A 144 16.81 0.96 -36.25
CA VAL A 144 18.12 0.35 -36.50
C VAL A 144 18.84 1.01 -37.68
N TYR A 145 18.11 1.38 -38.75
CA TYR A 145 18.69 2.05 -39.92
C TYR A 145 18.82 3.57 -39.76
N LEU A 146 18.01 4.19 -38.89
CA LEU A 146 18.01 5.62 -38.58
C LEU A 146 18.14 5.78 -37.06
N PRO A 147 19.33 5.58 -36.49
CA PRO A 147 19.56 5.54 -35.05
C PRO A 147 19.53 6.96 -34.47
N ASN A 148 18.36 7.56 -34.48
CA ASN A 148 18.08 8.89 -33.96
C ASN A 148 17.17 8.77 -32.73
N PRO A 149 17.68 9.00 -31.51
CA PRO A 149 16.90 8.82 -30.28
C PRO A 149 15.65 9.72 -30.23
N VAL A 150 15.64 10.86 -30.96
CA VAL A 150 14.46 11.72 -31.06
C VAL A 150 13.33 11.03 -31.83
N TYR A 151 13.65 10.23 -32.86
CA TYR A 151 12.65 9.44 -33.58
C TYR A 151 11.94 8.46 -32.64
N HIS A 152 12.71 7.73 -31.84
CA HIS A 152 12.19 6.82 -30.83
C HIS A 152 11.30 7.56 -29.80
N GLN A 153 11.79 8.66 -29.24
CA GLN A 153 11.06 9.45 -28.25
C GLN A 153 9.71 9.95 -28.78
N VAL A 154 9.67 10.40 -30.05
CA VAL A 154 8.43 10.84 -30.70
C VAL A 154 7.48 9.66 -30.94
N ALA A 155 7.99 8.52 -31.45
CA ALA A 155 7.18 7.33 -31.68
C ALA A 155 6.56 6.82 -30.36
N PHE A 156 7.36 6.73 -29.31
CA PHE A 156 6.93 6.38 -27.95
C PHE A 156 5.90 7.38 -27.41
N GLY A 157 6.19 8.69 -27.53
CA GLY A 157 5.32 9.78 -27.08
C GLY A 157 3.93 9.74 -27.70
N ILE A 158 3.83 9.51 -29.02
CA ILE A 158 2.54 9.45 -29.73
C ILE A 158 1.68 8.31 -29.19
N ILE A 159 2.24 7.11 -29.06
CA ILE A 159 1.46 5.94 -28.66
C ILE A 159 1.09 5.97 -27.17
N ILE A 160 1.99 6.42 -26.29
CA ILE A 160 1.68 6.53 -24.86
C ILE A 160 0.62 7.60 -24.58
N ILE A 161 0.70 8.77 -25.24
CA ILE A 161 -0.27 9.85 -25.08
C ILE A 161 -1.64 9.42 -25.61
N SER A 162 -1.70 8.87 -26.83
CA SER A 162 -2.96 8.41 -27.41
C SER A 162 -3.61 7.29 -26.60
N THR A 163 -2.82 6.32 -26.12
CA THR A 163 -3.29 5.25 -25.22
C THR A 163 -3.82 5.82 -23.92
N THR A 164 -3.10 6.75 -23.28
CA THR A 164 -3.51 7.38 -22.02
C THR A 164 -4.81 8.16 -22.17
N ILE A 165 -4.94 8.96 -23.23
CA ILE A 165 -6.17 9.70 -23.56
C ILE A 165 -7.33 8.72 -23.78
N ARG A 166 -7.10 7.63 -24.52
CA ARG A 166 -8.10 6.60 -24.76
C ARG A 166 -8.55 5.94 -23.45
N THR A 167 -7.63 5.60 -22.56
CA THR A 167 -7.98 5.03 -21.25
C THR A 167 -8.77 6.02 -20.40
N ALA A 168 -8.36 7.29 -20.36
CA ALA A 168 -9.09 8.34 -19.65
C ALA A 168 -10.51 8.51 -20.19
N TYR A 169 -10.68 8.49 -21.52
CA TYR A 169 -11.99 8.52 -22.16
C TYR A 169 -12.87 7.32 -21.73
N LEU A 170 -12.31 6.12 -21.70
CA LEU A 170 -13.02 4.91 -21.28
C LEU A 170 -13.43 4.96 -19.80
N ILE A 171 -12.53 5.39 -18.91
CA ILE A 171 -12.83 5.60 -17.49
C ILE A 171 -13.94 6.66 -17.33
N TYR A 172 -13.89 7.74 -18.12
CA TYR A 172 -14.91 8.79 -18.08
C TYR A 172 -16.29 8.30 -18.52
N HIS A 173 -16.38 7.30 -19.40
CA HIS A 173 -17.66 6.70 -19.82
C HIS A 173 -18.06 5.46 -19.02
N PHE A 174 -17.20 4.99 -18.12
CA PHE A 174 -17.48 3.84 -17.26
C PHE A 174 -18.66 4.14 -16.30
N PRO A 175 -19.53 3.17 -15.96
CA PRO A 175 -20.72 3.42 -15.14
C PRO A 175 -20.43 4.20 -13.85
N ARG A 176 -21.12 5.33 -13.65
CA ARG A 176 -20.94 6.20 -12.47
C ARG A 176 -21.35 5.54 -11.14
N SER A 177 -22.20 4.52 -11.21
CA SER A 177 -22.61 3.71 -10.06
C SER A 177 -21.50 2.79 -9.55
N SER A 178 -20.51 2.45 -10.39
CA SER A 178 -19.43 1.55 -9.98
C SER A 178 -18.35 2.32 -9.21
N PRO A 179 -18.01 1.90 -7.97
CA PRO A 179 -16.96 2.55 -7.19
C PRO A 179 -15.58 2.42 -7.87
N LEU A 180 -15.40 1.39 -8.72
CA LEU A 180 -14.16 1.16 -9.47
C LEU A 180 -13.86 2.32 -10.43
N ARG A 181 -14.86 3.05 -10.92
CA ARG A 181 -14.64 4.25 -11.74
C ARG A 181 -13.70 5.25 -11.07
N GLY A 182 -14.00 5.57 -9.80
CA GLY A 182 -13.23 6.54 -9.02
C GLY A 182 -11.86 6.00 -8.64
N MET A 183 -11.78 4.71 -8.28
CA MET A 183 -10.52 4.05 -7.95
C MET A 183 -9.57 4.03 -9.15
N MET A 184 -10.02 3.54 -10.31
CA MET A 184 -9.25 3.53 -11.56
C MET A 184 -8.79 4.93 -11.96
N GLY A 185 -9.68 5.93 -11.88
CA GLY A 185 -9.36 7.31 -12.22
C GLY A 185 -8.27 7.90 -11.31
N ARG A 186 -8.32 7.65 -10.00
CA ARG A 186 -7.27 8.09 -9.06
C ARG A 186 -5.94 7.39 -9.30
N THR A 187 -5.95 6.06 -9.46
CA THR A 187 -4.73 5.30 -9.75
C THR A 187 -4.08 5.76 -11.06
N MET A 188 -4.89 5.92 -12.12
CA MET A 188 -4.42 6.46 -13.40
C MET A 188 -3.84 7.86 -13.22
N GLY A 189 -4.54 8.75 -12.49
CA GLY A 189 -4.07 10.11 -12.24
C GLY A 189 -2.74 10.16 -11.51
N TRP A 190 -2.56 9.35 -10.45
CA TRP A 190 -1.28 9.24 -9.75
C TRP A 190 -0.19 8.67 -10.65
N GLY A 191 -0.48 7.61 -11.42
CA GLY A 191 0.48 7.04 -12.36
C GLY A 191 0.97 8.04 -13.40
N VAL A 192 0.06 8.77 -14.04
CA VAL A 192 0.38 9.81 -15.03
C VAL A 192 1.15 10.96 -14.38
N ALA A 193 0.74 11.43 -13.19
CA ALA A 193 1.45 12.50 -12.49
C ALA A 193 2.89 12.09 -12.14
N THR A 194 3.10 10.90 -11.58
CA THR A 194 4.44 10.37 -11.28
C THR A 194 5.29 10.26 -12.54
N PHE A 195 4.72 9.75 -13.64
CA PHE A 195 5.43 9.62 -14.91
C PHE A 195 5.86 10.99 -15.46
N ILE A 196 4.98 12.00 -15.45
CA ILE A 196 5.28 13.37 -15.91
C ILE A 196 6.33 14.03 -15.03
N VAL A 197 6.27 13.86 -13.71
CA VAL A 197 7.31 14.41 -12.82
C VAL A 197 8.66 13.76 -13.08
N GLY A 198 8.70 12.43 -13.29
CA GLY A 198 9.90 11.74 -13.74
C GLY A 198 10.43 12.36 -15.03
N PHE A 199 9.56 12.56 -16.04
CA PHE A 199 9.93 13.16 -17.33
C PHE A 199 10.51 14.57 -17.18
N ALA A 200 9.94 15.37 -16.30
CA ALA A 200 10.44 16.71 -16.01
C ALA A 200 11.85 16.65 -15.39
N ILE A 201 12.07 15.76 -14.42
CA ILE A 201 13.37 15.56 -13.78
C ILE A 201 14.42 15.07 -14.79
N TRP A 202 14.06 14.15 -15.69
CA TRP A 202 14.91 13.70 -16.79
C TRP A 202 15.34 14.86 -17.70
N ASN A 203 14.42 15.77 -18.05
CA ASN A 203 14.76 16.95 -18.85
C ASN A 203 15.70 17.90 -18.11
N VAL A 204 15.51 18.09 -16.79
CA VAL A 204 16.43 18.88 -15.95
C VAL A 204 17.84 18.28 -15.99
N ASP A 205 17.95 16.95 -15.87
CA ASP A 205 19.23 16.24 -15.94
C ASP A 205 19.93 16.42 -17.29
N ASN A 206 19.17 16.43 -18.38
CA ASN A 206 19.70 16.67 -19.72
C ASN A 206 20.16 18.12 -19.95
N ILE A 207 19.33 19.10 -19.56
CA ILE A 207 19.55 20.52 -19.86
C ILE A 207 20.63 21.12 -18.96
N PHE A 208 20.61 20.78 -17.67
CA PHE A 208 21.49 21.37 -16.64
C PHE A 208 22.63 20.43 -16.23
N CYS A 209 23.03 19.52 -17.11
CA CYS A 209 23.98 18.47 -16.78
C CYS A 209 25.30 18.99 -16.19
N ILE A 210 25.90 20.01 -16.81
CA ILE A 210 27.17 20.60 -16.35
C ILE A 210 27.02 21.17 -14.92
N GLN A 211 25.89 21.81 -14.63
CA GLN A 211 25.61 22.38 -13.32
C GLN A 211 25.37 21.28 -12.28
N LEU A 212 24.63 20.22 -12.64
CA LEU A 212 24.37 19.09 -11.77
C LEU A 212 25.65 18.31 -11.44
N ARG A 213 26.54 18.08 -12.42
CA ARG A 213 27.87 17.49 -12.17
C ARG A 213 28.69 18.28 -11.16
N LYS A 214 28.73 19.62 -11.28
CA LYS A 214 29.40 20.49 -10.29
C LYS A 214 28.78 20.36 -8.90
N ILE A 215 27.45 20.23 -8.81
CA ILE A 215 26.77 20.01 -7.53
C ILE A 215 27.20 18.65 -6.95
N ARG A 216 27.26 17.59 -7.76
CA ARG A 216 27.70 16.24 -7.34
C ARG A 216 29.11 16.25 -6.76
N GLU A 217 30.04 16.99 -7.38
CA GLU A 217 31.40 17.18 -6.86
C GLU A 217 31.42 17.83 -5.48
N ILE A 218 30.53 18.80 -5.23
CA ILE A 218 30.43 19.50 -3.94
C ILE A 218 29.83 18.60 -2.86
N VAL A 219 28.76 17.86 -3.19
CA VAL A 219 28.04 17.03 -2.19
C VAL A 219 28.69 15.65 -1.98
N GLY A 220 29.65 15.27 -2.82
CA GLY A 220 30.45 14.05 -2.71
C GLY A 220 29.58 12.79 -2.71
N PHE A 221 29.64 12.03 -1.62
CA PHE A 221 28.88 10.78 -1.46
C PHE A 221 27.37 10.93 -1.73
N TRP A 222 26.79 12.09 -1.41
CA TRP A 222 25.36 12.37 -1.61
C TRP A 222 25.00 12.79 -3.04
N GLY A 223 25.95 12.72 -3.99
CA GLY A 223 25.75 13.09 -5.39
C GLY A 223 24.61 12.33 -6.07
N PHE A 224 24.33 11.10 -5.63
CA PHE A 224 23.21 10.30 -6.16
C PHE A 224 21.84 10.99 -6.00
N LEU A 225 21.69 11.93 -5.05
CA LEU A 225 20.43 12.66 -4.82
C LEU A 225 20.11 13.66 -5.93
N VAL A 226 21.07 13.95 -6.81
CA VAL A 226 20.88 14.85 -7.96
C VAL A 226 21.14 14.14 -9.29
N GLU A 227 21.08 12.80 -9.31
CA GLU A 227 21.07 11.98 -10.53
C GLU A 227 19.65 11.92 -11.10
N GLY A 228 19.27 12.92 -11.89
CA GLY A 228 17.88 13.06 -12.35
C GLY A 228 17.44 11.92 -13.27
N HIS A 229 18.36 11.39 -14.08
CA HIS A 229 18.09 10.23 -14.92
C HIS A 229 17.79 8.96 -14.09
N ALA A 230 18.43 8.79 -12.94
CA ALA A 230 18.14 7.69 -12.03
C ALA A 230 16.75 7.80 -11.38
N TYR A 231 16.33 9.00 -11.00
CA TYR A 231 14.96 9.24 -10.53
C TYR A 231 13.92 9.03 -11.64
N TRP A 232 14.27 9.32 -12.89
CA TRP A 232 13.43 9.01 -14.05
C TRP A 232 13.11 7.51 -14.13
N HIS A 233 14.09 6.62 -13.95
CA HIS A 233 13.83 5.17 -13.92
C HIS A 233 12.80 4.79 -12.85
N LEU A 234 13.01 5.26 -11.62
CA LEU A 234 12.16 4.92 -10.48
C LEU A 234 10.72 5.45 -10.68
N MET A 235 10.60 6.71 -11.10
CA MET A 235 9.31 7.38 -11.22
C MET A 235 8.52 6.91 -12.43
N THR A 236 9.17 6.72 -13.58
CA THR A 236 8.47 6.21 -14.77
C THR A 236 8.07 4.76 -14.61
N CYS A 237 8.91 3.92 -14.01
CA CYS A 237 8.52 2.53 -13.74
C CYS A 237 7.31 2.47 -12.80
N TYR A 238 7.36 3.17 -11.66
CA TYR A 238 6.24 3.17 -10.73
C TYR A 238 4.99 3.81 -11.34
N GLY A 239 5.14 4.90 -12.08
CA GLY A 239 4.05 5.54 -12.83
C GLY A 239 3.41 4.58 -13.83
N SER A 240 4.22 3.89 -14.65
CA SER A 240 3.76 2.89 -15.60
C SER A 240 3.11 1.69 -14.93
N TYR A 241 3.62 1.22 -13.79
CA TYR A 241 2.99 0.17 -13.00
C TYR A 241 1.55 0.58 -12.61
N LEU A 242 1.36 1.78 -12.07
CA LEU A 242 0.03 2.29 -11.72
C LEU A 242 -0.88 2.46 -12.95
N ILE A 243 -0.36 3.01 -14.05
CA ILE A 243 -1.10 3.15 -15.32
C ILE A 243 -1.56 1.79 -15.84
N PHE A 244 -0.68 0.78 -15.83
CA PHE A 244 -1.01 -0.57 -16.26
C PHE A 244 -2.03 -1.22 -15.34
N THR A 245 -1.87 -1.12 -14.02
CA THR A 245 -2.85 -1.65 -13.06
C THR A 245 -4.24 -1.05 -13.28
N ALA A 246 -4.34 0.28 -13.45
CA ALA A 246 -5.61 0.96 -13.73
C ALA A 246 -6.20 0.56 -15.09
N SER A 247 -5.36 0.44 -16.13
CA SER A 247 -5.80 0.06 -17.48
C SER A 247 -6.24 -1.41 -17.55
N ILE A 248 -5.56 -2.31 -16.84
CA ILE A 248 -5.91 -3.72 -16.72
C ILE A 248 -7.24 -3.86 -15.98
N LEU A 249 -7.43 -3.18 -14.85
CA LEU A 249 -8.70 -3.18 -14.11
C LEU A 249 -9.86 -2.68 -14.99
N LEU A 250 -9.63 -1.62 -15.77
CA LEU A 250 -10.60 -1.10 -16.72
C LEU A 250 -10.92 -2.12 -17.80
N HIS A 251 -9.90 -2.74 -18.39
CA HIS A 251 -10.10 -3.72 -19.46
C HIS A 251 -10.84 -4.96 -18.95
N LEU A 252 -10.46 -5.49 -17.79
CA LEU A 252 -11.17 -6.57 -17.10
C LEU A 252 -12.65 -6.23 -16.89
N SER A 253 -12.94 -5.01 -16.43
CA SER A 253 -14.30 -4.53 -16.18
C SER A 253 -15.12 -4.24 -17.44
N ILE A 254 -14.48 -4.20 -18.63
CA ILE A 254 -15.15 -4.12 -19.93
C ILE A 254 -15.37 -5.52 -20.51
N LYS A 255 -14.38 -6.42 -20.37
CA LYS A 255 -14.43 -7.79 -20.88
C LYS A 255 -15.35 -8.69 -20.05
N ASP A 256 -15.52 -8.38 -18.77
CA ASP A 256 -16.28 -9.16 -17.79
C ASP A 256 -17.01 -8.23 -16.81
N GLU A 257 -17.86 -8.78 -15.93
CA GLU A 257 -18.57 -8.01 -14.93
C GLU A 257 -17.61 -7.39 -13.91
N SER A 258 -17.77 -6.08 -13.65
CA SER A 258 -16.88 -5.35 -12.75
C SER A 258 -16.91 -5.86 -11.30
N ASN A 259 -17.99 -6.53 -10.89
CA ASN A 259 -18.14 -7.10 -9.54
C ASN A 259 -17.30 -8.37 -9.33
N ASN A 260 -16.72 -8.93 -10.40
CA ASN A 260 -15.82 -10.08 -10.32
C ASN A 260 -14.40 -9.69 -9.88
N TYR A 261 -14.13 -8.43 -9.59
CA TYR A 261 -12.79 -7.93 -9.29
C TYR A 261 -12.74 -7.11 -8.00
N ILE A 262 -11.75 -7.42 -7.16
CA ILE A 262 -11.40 -6.65 -5.95
C ILE A 262 -10.12 -5.87 -6.24
N TYR A 263 -10.09 -4.64 -5.75
CA TYR A 263 -8.98 -3.71 -5.93
C TYR A 263 -8.87 -2.79 -4.71
N ASP A 264 -7.65 -2.60 -4.19
CA ASP A 264 -7.34 -1.62 -3.14
C ASP A 264 -6.41 -0.55 -3.72
N GLU A 265 -6.93 0.66 -3.93
CA GLU A 265 -6.16 1.77 -4.49
C GLU A 265 -5.20 2.43 -3.50
N ARG A 266 -5.27 2.08 -2.21
CA ARG A 266 -4.42 2.66 -1.15
C ARG A 266 -3.16 1.86 -0.92
N ALA A 267 -3.09 0.63 -1.42
CA ALA A 267 -1.88 -0.17 -1.40
C ALA A 267 -0.76 0.57 -2.13
N PHE A 268 0.46 0.49 -1.61
CA PHE A 268 1.64 1.08 -2.28
C PHE A 268 1.96 0.35 -3.59
N PHE A 269 1.74 -0.97 -3.63
CA PHE A 269 1.81 -1.77 -4.86
C PHE A 269 0.44 -2.40 -5.13
N PRO A 270 -0.51 -1.65 -5.70
CA PRO A 270 -1.87 -2.14 -5.90
C PRO A 270 -1.89 -3.23 -6.98
N PHE A 271 -2.71 -4.27 -6.77
CA PHE A 271 -2.95 -5.36 -7.72
C PHE A 271 -4.44 -5.70 -7.75
N VAL A 272 -4.88 -6.40 -8.80
CA VAL A 272 -6.28 -6.77 -9.00
C VAL A 272 -6.46 -8.26 -8.66
N THR A 273 -7.55 -8.58 -7.96
CA THR A 273 -7.89 -9.98 -7.63
C THR A 273 -9.23 -10.39 -8.20
N LYS A 274 -9.32 -11.56 -8.83
CA LYS A 274 -10.59 -12.13 -9.27
C LYS A 274 -11.34 -12.77 -8.10
N VAL A 275 -12.60 -12.42 -7.93
CA VAL A 275 -13.50 -13.05 -6.96
C VAL A 275 -13.85 -14.45 -7.46
N THR A 276 -13.32 -15.49 -6.82
CA THR A 276 -13.76 -16.88 -7.09
C THR A 276 -14.88 -17.25 -6.13
N ASN A 277 -16.06 -17.59 -6.65
CA ASN A 277 -17.10 -18.31 -5.90
C ASN A 277 -16.69 -19.78 -5.70
N ALA A 278 -15.61 -20.02 -4.93
CA ALA A 278 -15.33 -21.33 -4.38
C ALA A 278 -16.10 -21.45 -3.05
N PRO A 279 -16.72 -22.60 -2.72
CA PRO A 279 -17.31 -22.79 -1.41
C PRO A 279 -16.22 -22.54 -0.36
N ILE A 280 -16.58 -21.79 0.68
CA ILE A 280 -15.68 -21.44 1.78
C ILE A 280 -15.29 -22.74 2.50
N SER A 281 -14.20 -23.36 2.05
CA SER A 281 -13.40 -24.27 2.85
C SER A 281 -11.95 -23.81 2.72
N ASN A 282 -11.46 -23.19 3.78
CA ASN A 282 -10.08 -22.73 4.05
C ASN A 282 -9.72 -21.23 3.87
N GLY A 283 -10.67 -20.36 3.52
CA GLY A 283 -10.43 -18.89 3.53
C GLY A 283 -10.49 -18.21 4.91
N LYS A 284 -11.09 -18.86 5.94
CA LYS A 284 -11.22 -18.27 7.29
C LYS A 284 -9.98 -18.45 8.18
N ALA A 285 -9.03 -19.32 7.82
CA ALA A 285 -7.85 -19.55 8.65
C ALA A 285 -6.77 -18.48 8.43
N ASN A 286 -6.48 -18.09 7.18
CA ASN A 286 -5.36 -17.18 6.91
C ASN A 286 -5.65 -15.70 7.20
N GLY A 287 -6.91 -15.27 7.16
CA GLY A 287 -7.29 -13.92 7.59
C GLY A 287 -7.22 -13.73 9.11
N HIS A 288 -7.51 -14.79 9.87
CA HIS A 288 -7.50 -14.73 11.33
C HIS A 288 -6.09 -14.87 11.92
N VAL A 289 -5.19 -15.60 11.24
CA VAL A 289 -3.81 -15.83 11.71
C VAL A 289 -2.90 -14.63 11.38
N ASN A 290 -3.01 -14.02 10.19
CA ASN A 290 -2.19 -12.83 9.85
C ASN A 290 -2.71 -11.54 10.51
N GLY A 291 -4.02 -11.43 10.75
CA GLY A 291 -4.61 -10.29 11.47
C GLY A 291 -4.25 -10.27 12.97
N HIS A 292 -4.25 -11.45 13.64
CA HIS A 292 -3.82 -11.53 15.04
C HIS A 292 -2.30 -11.42 15.21
N ALA A 293 -1.51 -12.02 14.32
CA ALA A 293 -0.06 -11.99 14.44
C ALA A 293 0.51 -10.57 14.26
N ASN A 294 0.08 -9.83 13.23
CA ASN A 294 0.56 -8.46 12.98
C ASN A 294 -0.11 -7.40 13.85
N GLY A 295 -1.31 -7.67 14.38
CA GLY A 295 -2.00 -6.78 15.32
C GLY A 295 -1.37 -6.80 16.72
N HIS A 296 -0.95 -7.97 17.21
CA HIS A 296 -0.33 -8.07 18.54
C HIS A 296 1.14 -7.62 18.57
N THR A 297 1.91 -7.82 17.50
CA THR A 297 3.34 -7.45 17.48
C THR A 297 3.56 -5.95 17.23
N ASN A 298 2.79 -5.33 16.33
CA ASN A 298 2.91 -3.89 16.08
C ASN A 298 2.15 -3.04 17.10
N GLY A 299 1.03 -3.51 17.66
CA GLY A 299 0.30 -2.79 18.71
C GLY A 299 1.11 -2.62 19.99
N HIS A 300 1.76 -3.70 20.46
CA HIS A 300 2.55 -3.62 21.71
C HIS A 300 3.84 -2.79 21.58
N ALA A 301 4.44 -2.70 20.39
CA ALA A 301 5.65 -1.91 20.17
C ALA A 301 5.37 -0.41 20.04
N THR A 302 4.25 -0.01 19.43
CA THR A 302 3.89 1.41 19.27
C THR A 302 3.16 2.01 20.48
N ASP A 303 2.42 1.20 21.25
CA ASP A 303 1.67 1.71 22.41
C ASP A 303 2.57 1.99 23.62
N LEU A 304 3.69 1.28 23.76
CA LEU A 304 4.65 1.53 24.85
C LEU A 304 5.54 2.75 24.58
N ALA A 305 5.89 3.03 23.32
CA ALA A 305 6.77 4.12 22.93
C ALA A 305 6.04 5.48 22.83
N ASN A 306 4.78 5.50 22.38
CA ASN A 306 4.01 6.75 22.24
C ASN A 306 3.15 7.09 23.47
N GLY A 307 2.79 6.10 24.30
CA GLY A 307 1.99 6.32 25.50
C GLY A 307 2.72 7.04 26.63
N THR A 308 4.03 6.83 26.79
CA THR A 308 4.82 7.43 27.88
C THR A 308 5.26 8.86 27.61
N LEU A 309 5.51 9.25 26.35
CA LEU A 309 5.96 10.61 26.02
C LEU A 309 4.82 11.63 25.81
N ASN A 310 3.70 11.22 25.18
CA ASN A 310 2.60 12.15 24.87
C ASN A 310 1.49 12.20 25.95
N GLY A 311 1.38 11.18 26.80
CA GLY A 311 0.38 11.13 27.88
C GLY A 311 0.68 12.11 29.03
N HIS A 312 1.96 12.32 29.36
CA HIS A 312 2.33 13.19 30.48
C HIS A 312 2.24 14.69 30.17
N ALA A 313 2.52 15.11 28.93
CA ALA A 313 2.53 16.52 28.57
C ALA A 313 1.11 17.10 28.31
N ASN A 314 0.20 16.29 27.73
CA ASN A 314 -1.15 16.74 27.38
C ASN A 314 -2.20 16.49 28.49
N GLY A 315 -1.93 15.59 29.43
CA GLY A 315 -2.83 15.31 30.56
C GLY A 315 -2.86 16.41 31.63
N LEU A 316 -1.73 17.05 31.91
CA LEU A 316 -1.61 18.08 32.95
C LEU A 316 -2.20 19.44 32.54
N SER A 317 -2.10 19.80 31.26
CA SER A 317 -2.52 21.10 30.74
C SER A 317 -4.02 21.17 30.42
N ASN A 318 -4.60 20.13 29.80
CA ASN A 318 -6.02 20.12 29.43
C ASN A 318 -6.95 19.55 30.51
N GLY A 319 -6.44 18.74 31.45
CA GLY A 319 -7.24 18.18 32.54
C GLY A 319 -7.63 19.21 33.62
N HIS A 320 -6.73 20.14 33.95
CA HIS A 320 -6.97 21.14 34.99
C HIS A 320 -7.91 22.27 34.54
N ALA A 321 -7.80 22.72 33.28
CA ALA A 321 -8.61 23.83 32.77
C ALA A 321 -10.07 23.45 32.48
N ASN A 322 -10.34 22.23 31.95
CA ASN A 322 -11.70 21.78 31.63
C ASN A 322 -12.42 21.08 32.80
N GLY A 323 -11.69 20.59 33.81
CA GLY A 323 -12.27 19.92 34.98
C GLY A 323 -12.95 20.87 35.97
N GLN A 324 -12.38 22.06 36.22
CA GLN A 324 -12.94 23.00 37.20
C GLN A 324 -14.17 23.76 36.72
N VAL A 325 -14.27 24.06 35.42
CA VAL A 325 -15.37 24.88 34.88
C VAL A 325 -16.62 24.05 34.57
N ASN A 326 -16.48 22.81 34.07
CA ASN A 326 -17.61 21.95 33.72
C ASN A 326 -18.09 21.04 34.87
N GLY A 327 -17.25 20.77 35.87
CA GLY A 327 -17.62 19.93 37.03
C GLY A 327 -18.56 20.63 38.01
N HIS A 328 -18.39 21.93 38.25
CA HIS A 328 -19.22 22.67 39.20
C HIS A 328 -20.60 23.07 38.66
N ALA A 329 -20.73 23.32 37.35
CA ALA A 329 -21.98 23.72 36.73
C ALA A 329 -22.96 22.55 36.52
N ASN A 330 -22.47 21.37 36.14
CA ASN A 330 -23.31 20.18 35.87
C ASN A 330 -23.53 19.27 37.10
N GLY A 331 -22.67 19.34 38.12
CA GLY A 331 -22.81 18.53 39.35
C GLY A 331 -23.97 18.97 40.25
N SER A 332 -24.18 20.28 40.42
CA SER A 332 -25.22 20.80 41.31
C SER A 332 -26.63 20.76 40.71
N ALA A 333 -26.76 20.81 39.37
CA ALA A 333 -28.06 20.80 38.70
C ALA A 333 -28.66 19.38 38.53
N ASN A 334 -27.83 18.36 38.27
CA ASN A 334 -28.30 16.98 38.06
C ASN A 334 -28.35 16.12 39.33
N GLY A 335 -27.63 16.50 40.40
CA GLY A 335 -27.65 15.78 41.67
C GLY A 335 -28.95 15.95 42.47
N HIS A 336 -29.59 17.14 42.40
CA HIS A 336 -30.82 17.40 43.15
C HIS A 336 -32.10 16.89 42.47
N ALA A 337 -32.14 16.81 41.13
CA ALA A 337 -33.32 16.35 40.39
C ALA A 337 -33.49 14.82 40.38
N ASN A 338 -32.40 14.06 40.33
CA ASN A 338 -32.46 12.58 40.24
C ASN A 338 -32.48 11.86 41.60
N GLY A 339 -32.12 12.54 42.70
CA GLY A 339 -32.18 11.97 44.06
C GLY A 339 -33.60 11.84 44.63
N HIS A 340 -34.53 12.71 44.21
CA HIS A 340 -35.91 12.72 44.73
C HIS A 340 -36.91 11.87 43.92
N ALA A 341 -36.61 11.54 42.66
CA ALA A 341 -37.56 10.84 41.78
C ALA A 341 -37.46 9.30 41.84
N ASN A 342 -36.31 8.73 42.19
CA ASN A 342 -36.08 7.27 42.11
C ASN A 342 -35.79 6.57 43.46
N GLY A 343 -35.76 7.29 44.58
CA GLY A 343 -35.42 6.71 45.90
C GLY A 343 -36.57 6.06 46.68
N THR A 344 -37.82 6.41 46.38
CA THR A 344 -38.97 6.10 47.26
C THR A 344 -39.83 4.88 46.88
N PRO A 345 -39.92 4.43 45.61
CA PRO A 345 -40.72 3.24 45.28
C PRO A 345 -39.98 1.89 45.38
N ASN A 346 -38.65 1.86 45.22
CA ASN A 346 -37.90 0.60 45.08
C ASN A 346 -37.38 -0.01 46.40
N GLY A 347 -37.50 0.72 47.51
CA GLY A 347 -37.09 0.24 48.84
C GLY A 347 -38.14 -0.62 49.57
N LYS A 348 -39.40 -0.66 49.10
CA LYS A 348 -40.52 -1.30 49.83
C LYS A 348 -40.97 -2.65 49.26
N ALA A 349 -40.56 -3.02 48.04
CA ALA A 349 -41.01 -4.26 47.40
C ALA A 349 -40.04 -5.44 47.63
N ASN A 350 -38.73 -5.20 47.78
CA ASN A 350 -37.74 -6.29 47.87
C ASN A 350 -37.38 -6.71 49.31
N GLY A 351 -37.98 -6.09 50.34
CA GLY A 351 -37.70 -6.37 51.75
C GLY A 351 -38.60 -7.44 52.39
N TYR A 352 -39.72 -7.80 51.77
CA TYR A 352 -40.72 -8.70 52.38
C TYR A 352 -40.62 -10.16 51.94
N ASP A 353 -40.06 -10.46 50.76
CA ASP A 353 -40.15 -11.81 50.17
C ASP A 353 -38.92 -12.70 50.41
N ASN A 354 -37.75 -12.15 50.75
CA ASN A 354 -36.54 -12.94 51.01
C ASN A 354 -36.24 -13.20 52.51
N GLY A 355 -37.13 -12.76 53.41
CA GLY A 355 -37.01 -13.02 54.85
C GLY A 355 -37.42 -14.43 55.32
N HIS A 356 -37.90 -15.30 54.42
CA HIS A 356 -38.63 -16.53 54.83
C HIS A 356 -38.21 -17.86 54.19
N ALA A 357 -37.09 -17.95 53.47
CA ALA A 357 -36.73 -19.16 52.72
C ALA A 357 -35.34 -19.76 53.03
N ASN A 358 -34.88 -19.67 54.28
CA ASN A 358 -33.84 -20.56 54.83
C ASN A 358 -34.26 -21.04 56.24
N GLY A 359 -35.29 -21.90 56.29
CA GLY A 359 -35.61 -22.71 57.48
C GLY A 359 -34.80 -24.01 57.48
N THR A 360 -34.53 -24.66 58.61
CA THR A 360 -35.47 -25.57 59.31
C THR A 360 -34.67 -26.45 60.33
N PRO A 361 -35.25 -27.34 61.18
CA PRO A 361 -35.34 -27.11 62.63
C PRO A 361 -34.95 -28.36 63.49
N ASN A 362 -35.01 -28.25 64.82
CA ASN A 362 -35.35 -29.28 65.84
C ASN A 362 -34.54 -29.05 67.12
N GLY A 363 -35.08 -29.11 68.35
CA GLY A 363 -36.46 -29.40 68.74
C GLY A 363 -36.62 -29.34 70.26
N LYS A 364 -37.89 -29.14 70.64
CA LYS A 364 -38.60 -29.65 71.82
C LYS A 364 -38.14 -29.23 73.23
N ILE A 365 -38.91 -28.36 73.93
CA ILE A 365 -40.10 -28.65 74.79
C ILE A 365 -39.64 -29.21 76.16
N ASN A 366 -39.93 -28.70 77.36
CA ASN A 366 -41.15 -28.15 78.00
C ASN A 366 -40.71 -27.39 79.29
N GLY A 367 -41.46 -26.46 79.91
CA GLY A 367 -42.84 -26.06 79.71
C GLY A 367 -43.30 -24.97 80.70
N ASN A 368 -44.50 -24.46 80.41
CA ASN A 368 -45.56 -23.87 81.25
C ASN A 368 -45.29 -22.86 82.38
N GLY A 369 -46.06 -21.77 82.32
CA GLY A 369 -46.94 -21.39 83.44
C GLY A 369 -46.72 -19.99 83.99
N ILE A 370 -47.70 -19.10 83.80
CA ILE A 370 -47.78 -17.79 84.48
C ILE A 370 -48.50 -17.97 85.83
N THR A 371 -48.01 -17.23 86.84
CA THR A 371 -48.65 -16.69 88.06
C THR A 371 -48.26 -17.29 89.43
N SER A 372 -47.78 -16.36 90.29
CA SER A 372 -48.03 -16.22 91.75
C SER A 372 -47.27 -17.09 92.78
N GLY A 373 -46.53 -16.40 93.68
CA GLY A 373 -46.74 -16.52 95.13
C GLY A 373 -45.72 -17.24 96.04
N VAL A 374 -44.96 -16.45 96.83
CA VAL A 374 -44.74 -16.56 98.31
C VAL A 374 -43.83 -17.68 98.93
N THR A 375 -42.57 -17.28 99.25
CA THR A 375 -41.74 -17.53 100.49
C THR A 375 -41.18 -18.95 100.87
N PRO A 376 -40.29 -19.12 101.88
CA PRO A 376 -38.83 -18.91 101.81
C PRO A 376 -37.95 -20.03 102.46
N GLU A 377 -36.64 -19.78 102.55
CA GLU A 377 -35.64 -20.20 103.56
C GLU A 377 -34.42 -21.11 103.21
N ARG A 378 -33.27 -20.60 103.70
CA ARG A 378 -32.02 -21.21 104.20
C ARG A 378 -30.96 -21.84 103.28
N ARG A 379 -29.94 -21.00 103.01
CA ARG A 379 -28.56 -21.04 103.57
C ARG A 379 -27.85 -22.42 103.62
N LEU A 380 -26.77 -22.59 102.83
CA LEU A 380 -25.36 -22.67 103.27
C LEU A 380 -24.45 -23.20 102.14
N HIS A 381 -23.37 -22.46 101.93
CA HIS A 381 -22.06 -22.81 101.35
C HIS A 381 -21.44 -24.12 101.92
N PRO A 382 -20.27 -24.64 101.47
CA PRO A 382 -19.34 -24.16 100.43
C PRO A 382 -18.59 -25.25 99.58
N ARG A 383 -17.78 -24.76 98.60
CA ARG A 383 -16.37 -25.13 98.29
C ARG A 383 -15.96 -26.54 97.77
N ARG A 384 -15.39 -26.48 96.55
CA ARG A 384 -13.94 -26.64 96.19
C ARG A 384 -13.47 -27.92 95.47
N SER A 385 -12.64 -27.61 94.47
CA SER A 385 -11.32 -28.18 94.15
C SER A 385 -11.29 -29.29 93.10
N LYS A 386 -10.56 -29.02 92.00
CA LYS A 386 -9.25 -29.65 91.61
C LYS A 386 -9.49 -30.96 90.85
N LYS A 387 -8.67 -31.44 89.92
CA LYS A 387 -7.36 -31.09 89.33
C LYS A 387 -7.22 -32.00 88.09
N LEU A 388 -6.34 -31.60 87.17
CA LEU A 388 -5.39 -32.38 86.35
C LEU A 388 -5.80 -33.68 85.63
N ASP A 389 -5.46 -33.64 84.34
CA ASP A 389 -4.64 -34.56 83.54
C ASP A 389 -4.92 -36.07 83.56
N GLN A 390 -5.19 -36.58 82.36
CA GLN A 390 -4.38 -37.62 81.72
C GLN A 390 -4.41 -37.45 80.20
#